data_AF-A0A9P4HVA9-F1
#
_entry.id   AF-A0A9P4HVA9-F1
#
_cell.length_a   1.000
_cell.length_b   1.000
_cell.length_c   1.000
_cell.angle_alpha   90.00
_cell.angle_beta   90.00
_cell.angle_gamma   90.00
#
_symmetry.space_group_name_H-M   'P 1'
#
loop_
_entity.id
_entity.type
_entity.pdbx_description
1 polymer ?
#
loop_
_entity_poly.entity_id
_entity_poly.type
_entity_poly.pdbx_seq_one_letter_code
_entity_poly.pdbx_strand_id
1 'polypeptide(L)'
;TTLILEDDADWDIEIKKQTSLLAPAIRKLTNVTDQPGITGNDTITDDDDTPYGTDWDVLWLGHCGNNVWENMPYVLYPDTTIPPIITSFEEKVQATADTKQRYAYLSDGPICSWAYAVNRHSARKMLDMPSHGTYMAYDVWLGAQCKDGKLKCVAVNPELFHTHDPP
;
A
#
# COMPACT_ATOMS: atom_id res chain seq x y z
N THR A 1 -14.13 3.43 0.36
CA THR A 1 -12.80 3.20 0.95
C THR A 1 -12.59 4.19 2.07
N THR A 2 -11.92 3.77 3.14
CA THR A 2 -11.57 4.62 4.28
C THR A 2 -10.06 4.59 4.45
N LEU A 3 -9.45 5.76 4.58
CA LEU A 3 -8.07 5.94 5.00
C LEU A 3 -8.05 6.10 6.52
N ILE A 4 -7.19 5.35 7.19
CA ILE A 4 -6.94 5.40 8.63
C ILE A 4 -5.50 5.90 8.80
N LEU A 5 -5.32 6.88 9.67
CA LEU A 5 -4.03 7.49 9.96
C LEU A 5 -3.81 7.49 11.47
N GLU A 6 -2.57 7.26 11.88
CA GLU A 6 -2.12 7.55 13.24
C GLU A 6 -2.06 9.08 13.42
N ASP A 7 -2.27 9.56 14.64
CA ASP A 7 -2.35 11.00 14.94
C ASP A 7 -0.98 11.70 14.93
N ASP A 8 0.09 10.92 14.94
CA ASP A 8 1.48 11.34 14.83
C ASP A 8 2.09 11.07 13.44
N ALA A 9 1.26 10.82 12.42
CA ALA A 9 1.72 10.71 11.04
C ALA A 9 1.92 12.08 10.37
N ASP A 10 3.00 12.21 9.61
CA ASP A 10 3.29 13.30 8.68
C ASP A 10 3.11 12.87 7.22
N TRP A 11 2.83 13.83 6.34
CA TRP A 11 2.72 13.63 4.90
C TRP A 11 3.09 14.87 4.09
N ASP A 12 3.39 14.66 2.81
CA ASP A 12 3.73 15.74 1.89
C ASP A 12 2.49 16.60 1.53
N ILE A 13 2.66 17.90 1.34
CA ILE A 13 1.58 18.79 0.84
C ILE A 13 1.03 18.35 -0.53
N GLU A 14 1.84 17.63 -1.30
CA GLU A 14 1.51 17.04 -2.60
C GLU A 14 0.81 15.67 -2.47
N ILE A 15 0.33 15.27 -1.28
CA ILE A 15 -0.27 13.94 -1.05
C ILE A 15 -1.38 13.59 -2.05
N LYS A 16 -2.17 14.58 -2.50
CA LYS A 16 -3.21 14.37 -3.54
C LYS A 16 -2.61 13.95 -4.88
N LYS A 17 -1.48 14.54 -5.27
CA LYS A 17 -0.75 14.17 -6.48
C LYS A 17 -0.13 12.78 -6.33
N GLN A 18 0.51 12.51 -5.20
CA GLN A 18 1.15 11.22 -4.91
C GLN A 18 0.14 10.07 -4.93
N THR A 19 -1.00 10.25 -4.27
CA THR A 19 -2.08 9.27 -4.24
C THR A 19 -2.73 9.07 -5.61
N SER A 20 -2.87 10.12 -6.43
CA SER A 20 -3.31 10.03 -7.82
C SER A 20 -2.33 9.23 -8.71
N LEU A 21 -1.02 9.41 -8.52
CA LEU A 21 0.02 8.62 -9.22
C LEU A 21 0.04 7.15 -8.79
N LEU A 22 -0.26 6.87 -7.52
CA LEU A 22 -0.32 5.51 -6.97
C LEU A 22 -1.51 4.71 -7.52
N ALA A 23 -2.67 5.35 -7.72
CA ALA A 23 -3.92 4.71 -8.15
C ALA A 23 -3.78 3.75 -9.37
N PRO A 24 -3.22 4.17 -10.53
CA PRO A 24 -3.04 3.28 -11.67
C PRO A 24 -2.02 2.15 -11.39
N ALA A 25 -1.03 2.38 -10.52
CA ALA A 25 -0.07 1.35 -10.14
C ALA A 25 -0.76 0.24 -9.31
N ILE A 26 -1.66 0.60 -8.39
CA ILE A 26 -2.47 -0.38 -7.65
C ILE A 26 -3.34 -1.20 -8.60
N ARG A 27 -4.10 -0.55 -9.50
CA ARG A 27 -4.97 -1.25 -10.46
C ARG A 27 -4.20 -2.26 -11.30
N LYS A 28 -3.04 -1.87 -11.82
CA LYS A 28 -2.16 -2.74 -12.59
C LYS A 28 -1.66 -3.91 -11.77
N LEU A 29 -1.26 -3.67 -10.52
CA LEU A 29 -0.72 -4.70 -9.62
C LEU A 29 -1.79 -5.71 -9.17
N THR A 30 -3.02 -5.24 -8.94
CA THR A 30 -4.11 -6.08 -8.46
C THR A 30 -4.82 -6.83 -9.58
N ASN A 31 -4.31 -6.77 -10.82
CA ASN A 31 -4.90 -7.39 -12.01
C ASN A 31 -6.32 -6.89 -12.32
N VAL A 32 -6.60 -5.61 -12.06
CA VAL A 32 -7.68 -4.93 -12.80
C VAL A 32 -7.14 -4.70 -14.21
N THR A 33 -7.31 -5.71 -15.07
CA THR A 33 -6.81 -5.68 -16.45
C THR A 33 -7.65 -4.74 -17.30
N ASP A 34 -7.16 -3.53 -17.54
CA ASP A 34 -7.48 -2.74 -18.73
C ASP A 34 -6.89 -3.42 -19.98
N GLN A 35 -7.21 -4.69 -20.22
CA GLN A 35 -6.95 -5.36 -21.48
C GLN A 35 -8.26 -5.60 -22.23
N PRO A 36 -8.42 -5.04 -23.45
CA PRO A 36 -9.53 -5.40 -24.30
C PRO A 36 -9.31 -6.85 -24.77
N GLY A 37 -9.94 -7.80 -24.08
CA GLY A 37 -10.11 -9.18 -24.52
C GLY A 37 -9.80 -10.25 -23.48
N ILE A 38 -10.87 -10.86 -22.95
CA ILE A 38 -10.98 -12.28 -22.50
C ILE A 38 -10.20 -12.60 -21.20
N THR A 39 -10.77 -13.05 -20.07
CA THR A 39 -12.07 -13.62 -19.68
C THR A 39 -12.14 -13.60 -18.15
N GLY A 40 -13.26 -13.14 -17.59
CA GLY A 40 -13.55 -13.35 -16.18
C GLY A 40 -14.62 -12.42 -15.63
N ASN A 41 -15.80 -12.37 -16.24
CA ASN A 41 -17.08 -11.81 -15.76
C ASN A 41 -17.15 -10.47 -15.00
N ASP A 42 -16.06 -9.74 -14.78
CA ASP A 42 -16.05 -8.34 -14.35
C ASP A 42 -15.83 -7.48 -15.59
N THR A 43 -16.94 -7.06 -16.16
CA THR A 43 -16.96 -5.92 -17.07
C THR A 43 -16.40 -4.74 -16.30
N ILE A 44 -15.14 -4.36 -16.54
CA ILE A 44 -14.68 -3.00 -16.25
C ILE A 44 -15.53 -2.10 -17.15
N THR A 45 -16.64 -1.63 -16.60
CA THR A 45 -17.47 -0.60 -17.19
C THR A 45 -16.75 0.73 -17.03
N ASP A 46 -16.90 1.65 -17.98
CA ASP A 46 -16.46 3.06 -17.87
C ASP A 46 -17.02 3.80 -16.61
N ASP A 47 -17.81 3.12 -15.77
CA ASP A 47 -18.41 3.55 -14.49
C ASP A 47 -17.68 3.01 -13.23
N ASP A 48 -16.46 2.47 -13.31
CA ASP A 48 -15.69 2.11 -12.11
C ASP A 48 -15.09 3.34 -11.41
N ASP A 49 -15.89 3.98 -10.56
CA ASP A 49 -15.53 5.13 -9.72
C ASP A 49 -14.50 4.81 -8.60
N THR A 50 -13.88 3.62 -8.58
CA THR A 50 -12.90 3.24 -7.55
C THR A 50 -11.47 3.52 -7.98
N PRO A 51 -10.80 4.63 -7.62
CA PRO A 51 -9.49 4.99 -8.20
C PRO A 51 -8.42 3.89 -8.05
N TYR A 52 -8.46 3.12 -6.96
CA TYR A 52 -7.52 2.04 -6.66
C TYR A 52 -8.01 0.63 -7.02
N GLY A 53 -9.17 0.50 -7.68
CA GLY A 53 -9.86 -0.78 -7.79
C GLY A 53 -10.35 -1.31 -6.44
N THR A 54 -10.88 -2.54 -6.45
CA THR A 54 -11.44 -3.19 -5.26
C THR A 54 -10.77 -4.52 -4.88
N ASP A 55 -9.93 -5.08 -5.76
CA ASP A 55 -9.24 -6.36 -5.54
C ASP A 55 -7.95 -6.21 -4.71
N TRP A 56 -8.11 -5.68 -3.50
CA TRP A 56 -7.11 -5.60 -2.44
C TRP A 56 -7.83 -5.51 -1.09
N ASP A 57 -7.18 -6.01 -0.03
CA ASP A 57 -7.71 -5.96 1.32
C ASP A 57 -7.18 -4.75 2.11
N VAL A 58 -5.86 -4.55 2.12
CA VAL A 58 -5.20 -3.45 2.85
C VAL A 58 -4.24 -2.72 1.92
N LEU A 59 -4.37 -1.40 1.81
CA LEU A 59 -3.35 -0.54 1.22
C LEU A 59 -2.51 0.06 2.34
N TRP A 60 -1.26 -0.34 2.46
CA TRP A 60 -0.30 0.17 3.41
C TRP A 60 0.41 1.39 2.80
N LEU A 61 0.02 2.59 3.23
CA LEU A 61 0.51 3.86 2.67
C LEU A 61 1.63 4.49 3.52
N GLY A 62 1.72 4.10 4.79
CA GLY A 62 2.80 4.44 5.70
C GLY A 62 3.14 3.28 6.62
N HIS A 63 4.39 2.87 6.63
CA HIS A 63 4.95 1.78 7.44
C HIS A 63 6.43 2.03 7.72
N CYS A 64 6.97 1.42 8.77
CA CYS A 64 8.39 1.54 9.11
C CYS A 64 9.23 0.37 8.59
N GLY A 65 8.59 -0.68 8.08
CA GLY A 65 9.27 -1.85 7.58
C GLY A 65 8.34 -2.80 6.85
N ASN A 66 8.85 -3.39 5.79
CA ASN A 66 8.18 -4.42 5.03
C ASN A 66 9.22 -5.31 4.35
N ASN A 67 8.88 -6.56 4.10
CA ASN A 67 9.77 -7.45 3.37
C ASN A 67 9.71 -7.12 1.87
N VAL A 68 10.83 -6.76 1.26
CA VAL A 68 10.95 -6.52 -0.18
C VAL A 68 11.80 -7.61 -0.81
N TRP A 69 11.17 -8.61 -1.43
CA TRP A 69 11.88 -9.74 -2.03
C TRP A 69 12.16 -9.57 -3.51
N GLU A 70 13.11 -10.33 -4.06
CA GLU A 70 13.51 -10.23 -5.48
C GLU A 70 12.38 -10.55 -6.47
N ASN A 71 11.48 -11.48 -6.15
CA ASN A 71 10.46 -11.98 -7.08
C ASN A 71 9.03 -11.51 -6.74
N MET A 72 8.90 -10.52 -5.87
CA MET A 72 7.61 -9.98 -5.48
C MET A 72 7.00 -9.18 -6.64
N PRO A 73 5.71 -9.34 -6.98
CA PRO A 73 5.07 -8.50 -7.99
C PRO A 73 5.07 -7.03 -7.56
N TYR A 74 5.56 -6.16 -8.44
CA TYR A 74 5.61 -4.72 -8.21
C TYR A 74 5.30 -3.93 -9.48
N VAL A 75 4.94 -2.67 -9.30
CA VAL A 75 4.79 -1.66 -10.35
C VAL A 75 5.60 -0.44 -9.96
N LEU A 76 6.64 -0.14 -10.74
CA LEU A 76 7.36 1.13 -10.68
C LEU A 76 6.56 2.22 -11.39
N TYR A 77 6.54 3.42 -10.82
CA TYR A 77 5.95 4.60 -11.44
C TYR A 77 6.74 5.86 -11.07
N PRO A 78 6.82 6.85 -11.99
CA PRO A 78 7.56 8.08 -11.73
C PRO A 78 6.82 8.96 -10.71
N ASP A 79 7.58 9.51 -9.77
CA ASP A 79 7.07 10.49 -8.80
C ASP A 79 8.17 11.51 -8.46
N THR A 80 7.98 12.74 -8.93
CA THR A 80 8.92 13.84 -8.72
C THR A 80 8.91 14.39 -7.30
N THR A 81 7.95 13.99 -6.46
CA THR A 81 7.81 14.47 -5.07
C THR A 81 8.64 13.66 -4.07
N ILE A 82 9.28 12.58 -4.52
CA ILE A 82 10.16 11.78 -3.65
C ILE A 82 11.27 12.67 -3.09
N PRO A 83 11.46 12.71 -1.75
CA PRO A 83 12.53 13.47 -1.11
C PRO A 83 13.91 13.11 -1.66
N PRO A 84 14.87 14.05 -1.68
CA PRO A 84 16.23 13.76 -2.13
C PRO A 84 16.98 12.80 -1.19
N ILE A 85 16.55 12.68 0.07
CA ILE A 85 17.14 11.79 1.07
C ILE A 85 16.02 10.90 1.60
N ILE A 86 16.23 9.59 1.57
CA ILE A 86 15.35 8.60 2.17
C ILE A 86 16.17 7.74 3.11
N THR A 87 15.74 7.64 4.36
CA THR A 87 16.33 6.75 5.36
C THR A 87 15.56 5.44 5.36
N SER A 88 16.07 4.43 4.65
CA SER A 88 15.53 3.07 4.67
C SER A 88 16.66 2.07 4.81
N PHE A 89 16.43 0.95 5.50
CA PHE A 89 17.38 -0.16 5.55
C PHE A 89 17.36 -1.00 4.26
N GLU A 90 16.35 -0.81 3.39
CA GLU A 90 16.19 -1.52 2.12
C GLU A 90 16.84 -0.74 0.97
N GLU A 91 17.88 -1.30 0.35
CA GLU A 91 18.65 -0.67 -0.72
C GLU A 91 17.76 -0.30 -1.92
N LYS A 92 16.77 -1.14 -2.26
CA LYS A 92 15.82 -0.84 -3.34
C LYS A 92 14.98 0.40 -3.07
N VAL A 93 14.65 0.66 -1.80
CA VAL A 93 13.94 1.90 -1.41
C VAL A 93 14.90 3.08 -1.53
N GLN A 94 16.16 2.97 -1.10
CA GLN A 94 17.13 4.05 -1.22
C GLN A 94 17.35 4.48 -2.69
N ALA A 95 17.46 3.51 -3.61
CA ALA A 95 17.67 3.76 -5.04
C ALA A 95 16.54 4.58 -5.72
N THR A 96 15.36 4.65 -5.08
CA THR A 96 14.24 5.46 -5.58
C THR A 96 14.47 6.96 -5.44
N ALA A 97 15.32 7.39 -4.50
CA ALA A 97 15.64 8.81 -4.27
C ALA A 97 16.26 9.45 -5.52
N ASP A 98 17.20 8.74 -6.12
CA ASP A 98 17.98 9.15 -7.29
C ASP A 98 17.16 9.02 -8.58
N THR A 99 16.37 7.95 -8.68
CA THR A 99 15.60 7.65 -9.89
C THR A 99 14.25 8.35 -9.96
N LYS A 100 13.78 8.95 -8.84
CA LYS A 100 12.45 9.56 -8.70
C LYS A 100 11.33 8.61 -9.12
N GLN A 101 11.42 7.36 -8.68
CA GLN A 101 10.42 6.31 -8.93
C GLN A 101 9.91 5.72 -7.64
N ARG A 102 8.61 5.71 -7.40
CA ARG A 102 8.03 4.87 -6.35
C ARG A 102 7.70 3.51 -6.93
N TYR A 103 7.58 2.51 -6.06
CA TYR A 103 6.99 1.23 -6.45
C TYR A 103 5.89 0.82 -5.48
N ALA A 104 4.78 0.36 -6.06
CA ALA A 104 3.73 -0.34 -5.35
C ALA A 104 3.93 -1.84 -5.52
N TYR A 105 3.68 -2.64 -4.48
CA TYR A 105 3.98 -4.07 -4.51
C TYR A 105 3.08 -4.87 -3.56
N LEU A 106 2.93 -6.17 -3.84
CA LEU A 106 2.17 -7.05 -2.95
C LEU A 106 2.94 -7.23 -1.65
N SER A 107 2.36 -6.78 -0.56
CA SER A 107 3.00 -6.64 0.73
C SER A 107 3.01 -7.97 1.50
N ASP A 108 4.14 -8.32 2.10
CA ASP A 108 4.31 -9.54 2.90
C ASP A 108 4.91 -9.21 4.28
N GLY A 109 4.04 -8.97 5.24
CA GLY A 109 4.43 -8.66 6.62
C GLY A 109 4.90 -7.21 6.84
N PRO A 110 4.15 -6.18 6.39
CA PRO A 110 4.43 -4.80 6.77
C PRO A 110 4.17 -4.59 8.28
N ILE A 111 4.89 -3.65 8.88
CA ILE A 111 4.79 -3.25 10.29
C ILE A 111 4.76 -1.72 10.44
N CYS A 112 4.31 -1.23 11.59
CA CYS A 112 3.78 0.12 11.80
C CYS A 112 2.53 0.40 10.96
N SER A 113 1.63 1.24 11.46
CA SER A 113 0.35 1.54 10.79
C SER A 113 0.09 3.03 10.60
N TRP A 114 1.16 3.84 10.44
CA TRP A 114 1.12 5.29 10.27
C TRP A 114 0.01 5.74 9.33
N ALA A 115 -0.15 5.05 8.19
CA ALA A 115 -1.38 5.14 7.40
C ALA A 115 -1.68 3.86 6.62
N TYR A 116 -2.93 3.42 6.68
CA TYR A 116 -3.42 2.34 5.83
C TYR A 116 -4.88 2.58 5.42
N ALA A 117 -5.29 2.01 4.28
CA ALA A 117 -6.65 2.10 3.80
C ALA A 117 -7.29 0.72 3.69
N VAL A 118 -8.60 0.67 3.96
CA VAL A 118 -9.45 -0.51 3.84
C VAL A 118 -10.72 -0.16 3.08
N ASN A 119 -11.28 -1.12 2.34
CA ASN A 119 -12.61 -0.97 1.75
C ASN A 119 -13.65 -1.73 2.60
N ARG A 120 -14.93 -1.60 2.26
CA ARG A 120 -16.02 -2.21 3.04
C ARG A 120 -15.95 -3.74 3.06
N HIS A 121 -15.47 -4.36 1.98
CA HIS A 121 -15.27 -5.81 1.93
C HIS A 121 -14.13 -6.23 2.84
N SER A 122 -12.97 -5.57 2.73
CA SER A 122 -11.81 -5.84 3.58
C SER A 122 -12.10 -5.64 5.06
N ALA A 123 -12.80 -4.56 5.42
CA ALA A 123 -13.15 -4.28 6.81
C ALA A 123 -14.00 -5.39 7.44
N ARG A 124 -14.95 -5.97 6.68
CA ARG A 124 -15.73 -7.13 7.17
C ARG A 124 -14.86 -8.35 7.35
N LYS A 125 -14.02 -8.64 6.35
CA LYS A 125 -13.08 -9.74 6.39
C LYS A 125 -12.16 -9.64 7.61
N MET A 126 -11.65 -8.44 7.92
CA MET A 126 -10.84 -8.17 9.11
C MET A 126 -11.63 -8.31 10.42
N LEU A 127 -12.90 -7.87 10.47
CA LEU A 127 -13.75 -8.02 11.65
C LEU A 127 -14.12 -9.49 11.96
N ASP A 128 -14.14 -10.34 10.94
CA ASP A 128 -14.40 -11.78 11.08
C ASP A 128 -13.15 -12.57 11.51
N MET A 129 -11.96 -11.93 11.53
CA MET A 129 -10.72 -12.58 11.96
C MET A 129 -10.60 -12.68 13.49
N PRO A 130 -9.87 -13.69 14.01
CA PRO A 130 -9.50 -13.72 15.41
C PRO A 130 -8.74 -12.46 15.82
N SER A 131 -9.04 -11.93 17.01
CA SER A 131 -8.33 -10.75 17.51
C SER A 131 -6.83 -11.01 17.67
N HIS A 132 -6.04 -9.94 17.66
CA HIS A 132 -4.59 -9.98 17.94
C HIS A 132 -4.24 -10.42 19.38
N GLY A 133 -5.26 -10.64 20.23
CA GLY A 133 -5.09 -10.98 21.63
C GLY A 133 -4.46 -9.84 22.44
N THR A 134 -3.77 -10.18 23.52
CA THR A 134 -3.15 -9.20 24.44
C THR A 134 -1.63 -9.11 24.31
N TYR A 135 -1.01 -10.00 23.53
CA TYR A 135 0.45 -10.15 23.48
C TYR A 135 1.10 -9.65 22.19
N MET A 136 0.29 -9.34 21.17
CA MET A 136 0.76 -8.88 19.86
C MET A 136 0.24 -7.48 19.59
N ALA A 137 1.13 -6.60 19.12
CA ALA A 137 0.74 -5.29 18.63
C ALA A 137 -0.16 -5.44 17.38
N TYR A 138 -1.08 -4.50 17.20
CA TYR A 138 -2.10 -4.57 16.15
C TYR A 138 -1.49 -4.62 14.74
N ASP A 139 -0.51 -3.77 14.47
CA ASP A 139 0.21 -3.67 13.20
C ASP A 139 0.94 -4.98 12.86
N VAL A 140 1.64 -5.57 13.83
CA VAL A 140 2.34 -6.85 13.67
C VAL A 140 1.35 -7.98 13.38
N TRP A 141 0.20 -7.99 14.07
CA TRP A 141 -0.85 -8.97 13.80
C TRP A 141 -1.44 -8.81 12.40
N LEU A 142 -1.72 -7.57 11.98
CA LEU A 142 -2.29 -7.28 10.67
C LEU A 142 -1.30 -7.64 9.56
N GLY A 143 -0.02 -7.31 9.73
CA GLY A 143 1.07 -7.68 8.84
C GLY A 143 1.21 -9.20 8.71
N ALA A 144 1.06 -9.94 9.81
CA ALA A 144 1.03 -11.41 9.76
C ALA A 144 -0.15 -11.95 8.92
N GLN A 145 -1.30 -11.29 8.92
CA GLN A 145 -2.42 -11.71 8.05
C GLN A 145 -2.13 -11.46 6.56
N CYS A 146 -1.34 -10.43 6.24
CA CYS A 146 -0.83 -10.22 4.87
C CYS A 146 0.12 -11.34 4.47
N LYS A 147 1.12 -11.62 5.32
CA LYS A 147 2.12 -12.67 5.12
C LYS A 147 1.53 -14.07 4.96
N ASP A 148 0.52 -14.39 5.77
CA ASP A 148 -0.20 -15.67 5.70
C ASP A 148 -1.11 -15.79 4.47
N GLY A 149 -1.19 -14.76 3.61
CA GLY A 149 -2.08 -14.72 2.45
C GLY A 149 -3.57 -14.63 2.81
N LYS A 150 -3.90 -14.37 4.07
CA LYS A 150 -5.29 -14.18 4.52
C LYS A 150 -5.84 -12.83 4.06
N LEU A 151 -4.98 -11.80 3.97
CA LEU A 151 -5.31 -10.50 3.39
C LEU A 151 -4.42 -10.23 2.18
N LYS A 152 -5.01 -9.78 1.07
CA LYS A 152 -4.27 -9.28 -0.09
C LYS A 152 -3.81 -7.85 0.20
N CYS A 153 -2.58 -7.72 0.70
CA CYS A 153 -2.03 -6.42 1.07
C CYS A 153 -1.19 -5.84 -0.04
N VAL A 154 -1.27 -4.52 -0.23
CA VAL A 154 -0.40 -3.77 -1.14
C VAL A 154 0.31 -2.70 -0.32
N ALA A 155 1.60 -2.53 -0.53
CA ALA A 155 2.38 -1.47 0.09
C ALA A 155 3.02 -0.59 -0.99
N VAL A 156 3.50 0.59 -0.57
CA VAL A 156 4.19 1.54 -1.43
C VAL A 156 5.49 1.97 -0.78
N ASN A 157 6.58 1.96 -1.56
CA ASN A 157 7.84 2.54 -1.16
C ASN A 157 8.38 3.54 -2.19
N PRO A 158 9.04 4.62 -1.74
CA PRO A 158 9.00 5.16 -0.38
C PRO A 158 7.56 5.42 0.08
N GLU A 159 7.36 5.49 1.39
CA GLU A 159 6.05 5.66 2.01
C GLU A 159 5.43 7.03 1.64
N LEU A 160 4.10 7.11 1.60
CA LEU A 160 3.37 8.38 1.40
C LEU A 160 3.09 9.10 2.73
N PHE A 161 3.02 8.33 3.81
CA PHE A 161 2.86 8.80 5.18
C PHE A 161 4.00 8.24 6.02
N HIS A 162 4.56 9.06 6.89
CA HIS A 162 5.69 8.70 7.73
C HIS A 162 5.42 9.12 9.18
N THR A 163 6.15 8.61 10.17
CA THR A 163 6.11 9.20 11.52
C THR A 163 6.55 10.67 11.46
N HIS A 164 5.89 11.51 12.24
CA HIS A 164 6.32 12.87 12.51
C HIS A 164 7.68 12.84 13.22
N ASP A 165 8.67 13.55 12.66
CA ASP A 165 9.99 13.72 13.27
C ASP A 165 10.21 15.23 13.53
N PRO A 166 9.89 15.72 14.74
CA PRO A 166 10.02 17.14 15.05
C PRO A 166 11.50 17.58 15.02
N PRO A 167 11.79 18.82 14.62
CA PRO A 167 13.15 19.36 14.53
C PRO A 167 13.88 19.48 15.88
#